data_AF-A0A4P6FV29-F1
#
_entry.id   AF-A0A4P6FV29-F1
#
_cell.length_a   1.000
_cell.length_b   1.000
_cell.length_c   1.000
_cell.angle_alpha   90.00
_cell.angle_beta   90.00
_cell.angle_gamma   90.00
#
_symmetry.space_group_name_H-M   'P 1'
#
loop_
_entity.id
_entity.type
_entity.pdbx_description
1 polymer ?
#
loop_
_entity_poly.entity_id
_entity_poly.type
_entity_poly.pdbx_seq_one_letter_code
_entity_poly.pdbx_strand_id
1 'polypeptide(L)'
;MRPLWQIERAVLDTLGCAHSSLTEPLRLQSASARVTRFENTGTGFFSSINVTGDAPPLPDGSPLDDAYAMVDGLEHGMGFIALFEGRRLSVIEGYALGDAETYDIDFAETKFDVKPWKVARSTFQKHPSKWVTCAADYRLNETVGFDPGMTIQFAEGRWRDGIGKGVSVTDIAFDTIEPLLIATCSGWTPWHRHGPYELSAGACAALVQALRLEGDRLREIEAAAKAELCHGLAEWLAPRCEARQPLSILGY
;
A
#
# COMPACT_ATOMS: atom_id res chain seq x y z
N MET A 1 -28.53 9.13 13.64
CA MET A 1 -27.88 7.81 13.41
C MET A 1 -28.60 7.11 12.29
N ARG A 2 -27.86 6.54 11.33
CA ARG A 2 -28.43 5.79 10.19
C ARG A 2 -27.79 4.41 10.07
N PRO A 3 -28.42 3.44 9.39
CA PRO A 3 -27.72 2.24 8.94
C PRO A 3 -26.55 2.60 8.01
N LEU A 4 -25.63 1.65 7.83
CA LEU A 4 -24.62 1.75 6.79
C LEU A 4 -25.29 1.86 5.40
N TRP A 5 -24.80 2.79 4.58
CA TRP A 5 -25.12 2.88 3.15
C TRP A 5 -24.50 1.70 2.41
N GLN A 6 -24.92 1.51 1.15
CA GLN A 6 -24.49 0.35 0.36
C GLN A 6 -22.97 0.34 0.16
N ILE A 7 -22.36 1.50 -0.12
CA ILE A 7 -20.91 1.60 -0.34
C ILE A 7 -20.12 1.23 0.92
N GLU A 8 -20.54 1.71 2.09
CA GLU A 8 -19.90 1.39 3.38
C GLU A 8 -19.96 -0.11 3.70
N ARG A 9 -21.10 -0.76 3.41
CA ARG A 9 -21.23 -2.23 3.58
C ARG A 9 -20.32 -2.97 2.62
N ALA A 10 -20.31 -2.58 1.36
CA ALA A 10 -19.50 -3.23 0.33
C ALA A 10 -18.00 -3.12 0.63
N VAL A 11 -17.55 -2.00 1.24
CA VAL A 11 -16.19 -1.85 1.75
C VAL A 11 -15.90 -2.89 2.84
N LEU A 12 -16.75 -3.01 3.86
CA LEU A 12 -16.53 -3.98 4.94
C LEU A 12 -16.56 -5.43 4.46
N ASP A 13 -17.47 -5.77 3.54
CA ASP A 13 -17.54 -7.10 2.93
C ASP A 13 -16.26 -7.40 2.13
N THR A 14 -15.76 -6.41 1.39
CA THR A 14 -14.50 -6.51 0.61
C THR A 14 -13.30 -6.73 1.52
N LEU A 15 -13.18 -5.96 2.60
CA LEU A 15 -12.12 -6.13 3.61
C LEU A 15 -12.22 -7.50 4.28
N GLY A 16 -13.44 -7.95 4.60
CA GLY A 16 -13.69 -9.30 5.11
C GLY A 16 -13.20 -10.40 4.17
N CYS A 17 -13.38 -10.25 2.86
CA CYS A 17 -12.87 -11.18 1.86
C CYS A 17 -11.34 -11.13 1.72
N ALA A 18 -10.74 -9.94 1.80
CA ALA A 18 -9.29 -9.76 1.74
C ALA A 18 -8.55 -10.35 2.96
N HIS A 19 -9.22 -10.37 4.11
CA HIS A 19 -8.72 -10.92 5.37
C HIS A 19 -9.68 -11.99 5.88
N SER A 20 -9.51 -13.24 5.42
CA SER A 20 -10.45 -14.35 5.72
C SER A 20 -10.68 -14.62 7.22
N SER A 21 -9.72 -14.29 8.08
CA SER A 21 -9.86 -14.37 9.54
C SER A 21 -10.81 -13.32 10.12
N LEU A 22 -11.07 -12.24 9.37
CA LEU A 22 -11.92 -11.11 9.76
C LEU A 22 -13.31 -11.16 9.13
N THR A 23 -13.57 -12.05 8.16
CA THR A 23 -14.85 -12.10 7.42
C THR A 23 -16.07 -12.14 8.34
N GLU A 24 -16.12 -13.14 9.24
CA GLU A 24 -17.28 -13.33 10.12
C GLU A 24 -17.37 -12.25 11.22
N PRO A 25 -16.28 -11.88 11.92
CA PRO A 25 -16.30 -10.73 12.84
C PRO A 25 -16.76 -9.41 12.20
N LEU A 26 -16.27 -9.06 11.01
CA LEU A 26 -16.67 -7.85 10.30
C LEU A 26 -18.14 -7.90 9.88
N ARG A 27 -18.62 -9.05 9.41
CA ARG A 27 -20.04 -9.25 9.08
C ARG A 27 -20.94 -9.01 10.30
N LEU A 28 -20.56 -9.53 11.46
CA LEU A 28 -21.31 -9.34 12.70
C LEU A 28 -21.29 -7.89 13.19
N GLN A 29 -20.15 -7.20 13.12
CA GLN A 29 -20.08 -5.77 13.45
C GLN A 29 -20.87 -4.91 12.44
N SER A 30 -20.78 -5.19 11.14
CA SER A 30 -21.52 -4.50 10.07
C SER A 30 -23.04 -4.59 10.26
N ALA A 31 -23.54 -5.74 10.73
CA ALA A 31 -24.96 -5.94 11.01
C ALA A 31 -25.49 -5.03 12.14
N SER A 32 -24.67 -4.75 13.16
CA SER A 32 -25.05 -3.88 14.29
C SER A 32 -24.58 -2.43 14.17
N ALA A 33 -23.71 -2.14 13.21
CA ALA A 33 -23.15 -0.81 12.97
C ALA A 33 -24.23 0.23 12.62
N ARG A 34 -24.06 1.44 13.15
CA ARG A 34 -24.83 2.63 12.79
C ARG A 34 -23.90 3.80 12.60
N VAL A 35 -24.04 4.53 11.50
CA VAL A 35 -23.33 5.78 11.28
C VAL A 35 -23.94 6.86 12.18
N THR A 36 -23.10 7.43 13.04
CA THR A 36 -23.45 8.52 13.96
C THR A 36 -23.23 9.89 13.32
N ARG A 37 -22.21 10.01 12.46
CA ARG A 37 -21.86 11.22 11.72
C ARG A 37 -21.33 10.84 10.34
N PHE A 38 -21.72 11.61 9.33
CA PHE A 38 -21.18 11.54 7.99
C PHE A 38 -20.64 12.93 7.62
N GLU A 39 -19.46 12.99 7.03
CA GLU A 39 -18.81 14.23 6.61
C GLU A 39 -18.11 14.02 5.27
N ASN A 40 -18.50 14.79 4.25
CA ASN A 40 -17.83 14.82 2.95
C ASN A 40 -16.88 16.03 2.93
N THR A 41 -15.59 15.80 2.74
CA THR A 41 -14.56 16.84 2.83
C THR A 41 -14.29 17.52 1.49
N GLY A 42 -14.84 17.00 0.40
CA GLY A 42 -14.54 17.42 -0.97
C GLY A 42 -13.48 16.58 -1.66
N THR A 43 -12.68 15.82 -0.91
CA THR A 43 -11.69 14.87 -1.46
C THR A 43 -11.98 13.44 -1.02
N GLY A 44 -13.16 13.20 -0.46
CA GLY A 44 -13.49 11.99 0.27
C GLY A 44 -14.60 12.18 1.31
N PHE A 45 -14.80 11.18 2.15
CA PHE A 45 -15.73 11.25 3.26
C PHE A 45 -15.24 10.46 4.48
N PHE A 46 -15.81 10.83 5.63
CA PHE A 46 -15.70 10.09 6.88
C PHE A 46 -17.09 9.68 7.37
N SER A 47 -17.23 8.40 7.69
CA SER A 47 -18.38 7.85 8.37
C SER A 47 -17.97 7.41 9.76
N SER A 48 -18.34 8.19 10.78
CA SER A 48 -18.18 7.79 12.17
C SER A 48 -19.26 6.77 12.53
N ILE A 49 -18.86 5.66 13.11
CA ILE A 49 -19.67 4.46 13.31
C ILE A 49 -19.70 4.11 14.79
N ASN A 50 -20.89 3.70 15.25
CA ASN A 50 -21.06 3.02 16.52
C ASN A 50 -21.50 1.58 16.27
N VAL A 51 -20.76 0.63 16.82
CA VAL A 51 -21.10 -0.80 16.82
C VAL A 51 -21.64 -1.16 18.20
N THR A 52 -22.76 -1.90 18.26
CA THR A 52 -23.32 -2.30 19.55
C THR A 52 -22.36 -3.24 20.30
N GLY A 53 -22.39 -3.19 21.63
CA GLY A 53 -21.47 -3.95 22.50
C GLY A 53 -21.56 -5.47 22.31
N ASP A 54 -22.70 -5.98 21.83
CA ASP A 54 -22.95 -7.41 21.65
C ASP A 54 -22.19 -8.02 20.46
N ALA A 55 -21.73 -7.19 19.51
CA ALA A 55 -20.92 -7.71 18.41
C ALA A 55 -19.53 -8.14 18.93
N PRO A 56 -18.96 -9.25 18.43
CA PRO A 56 -17.64 -9.68 18.87
C PRO A 56 -16.57 -8.65 18.46
N PRO A 57 -15.57 -8.39 19.33
CA PRO A 57 -14.42 -7.58 18.95
C PRO A 57 -13.63 -8.29 17.84
N LEU A 58 -12.99 -7.50 16.99
CA LEU A 58 -12.09 -8.03 15.97
C LEU A 58 -10.78 -8.49 16.62
N PRO A 59 -10.09 -9.49 16.05
CA PRO A 59 -8.68 -9.70 16.34
C PRO A 59 -7.89 -8.48 15.82
N ASP A 60 -6.77 -8.14 16.48
CA ASP A 60 -6.00 -6.92 16.17
C ASP A 60 -5.63 -6.86 14.68
N GLY A 61 -5.75 -5.66 14.09
CA GLY A 61 -5.57 -5.47 12.64
C GLY A 61 -6.07 -4.12 12.11
N SER A 62 -5.92 -3.03 12.87
CA SER A 62 -6.26 -1.68 12.42
C SER A 62 -5.00 -0.96 11.91
N PRO A 63 -5.10 -0.11 10.86
CA PRO A 63 -6.22 0.03 9.93
C PRO A 63 -6.34 -1.17 8.96
N LEU A 64 -7.50 -1.29 8.30
CA LEU A 64 -7.64 -2.14 7.11
C LEU A 64 -7.87 -1.24 5.89
N ASP A 65 -7.03 -1.38 4.87
CA ASP A 65 -6.94 -0.46 3.72
C ASP A 65 -7.00 -1.18 2.35
N ASP A 66 -7.34 -2.46 2.35
CA ASP A 66 -7.33 -3.33 1.17
C ASP A 66 -8.57 -3.17 0.25
N ALA A 67 -9.30 -2.04 0.30
CA ALA A 67 -10.53 -1.80 -0.46
C ALA A 67 -10.43 -0.62 -1.44
N TYR A 68 -10.91 -0.86 -2.67
CA TYR A 68 -10.98 0.12 -3.77
C TYR A 68 -12.36 0.10 -4.40
N ALA A 69 -12.89 1.24 -4.83
CA ALA A 69 -14.09 1.28 -5.66
C ALA A 69 -13.95 2.19 -6.87
N MET A 70 -14.47 1.73 -8.02
CA MET A 70 -14.92 2.66 -9.05
C MET A 70 -16.22 3.27 -8.58
N VAL A 71 -16.33 4.60 -8.55
CA VAL A 71 -17.54 5.32 -8.12
C VAL A 71 -17.98 6.22 -9.27
N ASP A 72 -19.27 6.18 -9.62
CA ASP A 72 -19.83 7.07 -10.63
C ASP A 72 -19.56 8.54 -10.26
N GLY A 73 -18.97 9.28 -11.20
CA GLY A 73 -18.54 10.67 -10.99
C GLY A 73 -17.06 10.83 -10.62
N LEU A 74 -16.32 9.74 -10.33
CA LEU A 74 -14.89 9.80 -10.04
C LEU A 74 -14.06 9.08 -11.08
N GLU A 75 -13.15 9.83 -11.70
CA GLU A 75 -12.26 9.36 -12.77
C GLU A 75 -11.41 8.16 -12.35
N HIS A 76 -10.75 8.30 -11.21
CA HIS A 76 -9.82 7.30 -10.67
C HIS A 76 -10.42 6.51 -9.50
N GLY A 77 -11.71 6.66 -9.23
CA GLY A 77 -12.39 6.00 -8.13
C GLY A 77 -11.92 6.46 -6.75
N MET A 78 -12.07 5.57 -5.76
CA MET A 78 -11.77 5.84 -4.36
C MET A 78 -11.04 4.67 -3.69
N GLY A 79 -10.11 4.99 -2.81
CA GLY A 79 -9.60 4.07 -1.80
C GLY A 79 -10.42 4.17 -0.51
N PHE A 80 -10.39 3.11 0.30
CA PHE A 80 -11.12 3.07 1.57
C PHE A 80 -10.27 2.50 2.70
N ILE A 81 -10.41 3.09 3.88
CA ILE A 81 -9.77 2.64 5.11
C ILE A 81 -10.84 2.43 6.18
N ALA A 82 -10.79 1.28 6.87
CA ALA A 82 -11.56 1.03 8.07
C ALA A 82 -10.66 1.15 9.31
N LEU A 83 -11.06 2.00 10.24
CA LEU A 83 -10.37 2.29 11.49
C LEU A 83 -11.14 1.70 12.67
N PHE A 84 -10.41 1.17 13.64
CA PHE A 84 -10.98 0.48 14.79
C PHE A 84 -10.55 1.13 16.11
N GLU A 85 -11.50 1.27 17.04
CA GLU A 85 -11.25 1.72 18.40
C GLU A 85 -11.71 0.63 19.37
N GLY A 86 -10.85 0.22 20.31
CA GLY A 86 -11.17 -0.89 21.21
C GLY A 86 -11.51 -2.20 20.48
N ARG A 87 -10.92 -2.41 19.29
CA ARG A 87 -11.18 -3.55 18.36
C ARG A 87 -12.60 -3.58 17.78
N ARG A 88 -13.25 -2.42 17.69
CA ARG A 88 -14.57 -2.24 17.08
C ARG A 88 -14.49 -1.20 15.99
N LEU A 89 -15.25 -1.39 14.91
CA LEU A 89 -15.32 -0.45 13.80
C LEU A 89 -15.77 0.91 14.33
N SER A 90 -14.94 1.92 14.09
CA SER A 90 -15.15 3.29 14.58
C SER A 90 -15.29 4.28 13.43
N VAL A 91 -14.49 4.15 12.38
CA VAL A 91 -14.57 5.04 11.21
C VAL A 91 -14.39 4.24 9.92
N ILE A 92 -15.15 4.60 8.89
CA ILE A 92 -14.81 4.32 7.50
C ILE A 92 -14.43 5.63 6.85
N GLU A 93 -13.23 5.67 6.30
CA GLU A 93 -12.75 6.76 5.45
C GLU A 93 -12.79 6.29 4.00
N GLY A 94 -13.34 7.13 3.12
CA GLY A 94 -13.19 6.99 1.68
C GLY A 94 -12.44 8.21 1.16
N TYR A 95 -11.40 8.01 0.36
CA TYR A 95 -10.64 9.12 -0.24
C TYR A 95 -10.63 8.97 -1.76
N ALA A 96 -10.89 10.06 -2.47
CA ALA A 96 -10.81 10.11 -3.92
C ALA A 96 -9.34 9.95 -4.35
N LEU A 97 -9.12 9.22 -5.44
CA LEU A 97 -7.79 9.13 -6.05
C LEU A 97 -7.58 10.27 -7.04
N GLY A 98 -6.39 10.86 -7.03
CA GLY A 98 -6.06 12.04 -7.83
C GLY A 98 -6.70 13.32 -7.28
N ASP A 99 -6.93 14.29 -8.16
CA ASP A 99 -7.43 15.63 -7.79
C ASP A 99 -8.97 15.74 -7.91
N ALA A 100 -9.68 14.61 -7.79
CA ALA A 100 -11.13 14.57 -8.01
C ALA A 100 -11.93 15.12 -6.81
N GLU A 101 -12.93 15.95 -7.09
CA GLU A 101 -13.83 16.51 -6.08
C GLU A 101 -15.04 15.59 -5.82
N THR A 102 -15.45 15.49 -4.55
CA THR A 102 -16.54 14.59 -4.11
C THR A 102 -17.80 15.32 -3.65
N TYR A 103 -17.83 16.66 -3.63
CA TYR A 103 -18.94 17.42 -3.04
C TYR A 103 -20.30 17.13 -3.68
N ASP A 104 -20.32 16.88 -4.99
CA ASP A 104 -21.56 16.63 -5.76
C ASP A 104 -21.97 15.15 -5.81
N ILE A 105 -21.23 14.27 -5.12
CA ILE A 105 -21.53 12.83 -5.10
C ILE A 105 -22.47 12.52 -3.94
N ASP A 106 -23.63 12.00 -4.28
CA ASP A 106 -24.52 11.38 -3.30
C ASP A 106 -24.06 9.94 -3.01
N PHE A 107 -23.21 9.77 -2.00
CA PHE A 107 -22.70 8.47 -1.58
C PHE A 107 -23.78 7.51 -1.03
N ALA A 108 -25.00 8.00 -0.75
CA ALA A 108 -26.11 7.13 -0.37
C ALA A 108 -26.63 6.29 -1.56
N GLU A 109 -26.62 6.88 -2.75
CA GLU A 109 -27.30 6.36 -3.95
C GLU A 109 -26.37 6.18 -5.16
N THR A 110 -25.13 6.67 -5.10
CA THR A 110 -24.18 6.55 -6.20
C THR A 110 -23.92 5.09 -6.56
N LYS A 111 -23.67 4.83 -7.83
CA LYS A 111 -23.26 3.50 -8.29
C LYS A 111 -21.77 3.33 -8.05
N PHE A 112 -21.40 2.13 -7.65
CA PHE A 112 -20.01 1.79 -7.39
C PHE A 112 -19.74 0.31 -7.67
N ASP A 113 -18.46 -0.02 -7.82
CA ASP A 113 -17.95 -1.39 -7.91
C ASP A 113 -16.74 -1.52 -6.98
N VAL A 114 -16.96 -2.10 -5.79
CA VAL A 114 -15.91 -2.30 -4.78
C VAL A 114 -15.20 -3.63 -5.00
N LYS A 115 -13.87 -3.62 -4.91
CA LYS A 115 -13.01 -4.78 -5.06
C LYS A 115 -11.77 -4.66 -4.18
N PRO A 116 -11.11 -5.79 -3.83
CA PRO A 116 -9.86 -5.72 -3.10
C PRO A 116 -8.80 -4.95 -3.91
N TRP A 117 -7.98 -4.14 -3.23
CA TRP A 117 -6.96 -3.31 -3.87
C TRP A 117 -6.02 -4.13 -4.78
N LYS A 118 -5.64 -5.34 -4.33
CA LYS A 118 -4.83 -6.30 -5.09
C LYS A 118 -5.47 -6.70 -6.43
N VAL A 119 -6.80 -6.85 -6.45
CA VAL A 119 -7.55 -7.18 -7.67
C VAL A 119 -7.70 -5.95 -8.56
N ALA A 120 -7.96 -4.78 -7.96
CA ALA A 120 -8.03 -3.51 -8.67
C ALA A 120 -6.74 -3.24 -9.46
N ARG A 121 -5.56 -3.34 -8.81
CA ARG A 121 -4.24 -3.17 -9.44
C ARG A 121 -4.06 -4.06 -10.67
N SER A 122 -4.45 -5.33 -10.59
CA SER A 122 -4.34 -6.25 -11.73
C SER A 122 -5.27 -5.92 -12.91
N THR A 123 -6.40 -5.24 -12.63
CA THR A 123 -7.38 -4.82 -13.65
C THR A 123 -6.93 -3.53 -14.32
N PHE A 124 -6.38 -2.58 -13.56
CA PHE A 124 -5.74 -1.37 -14.10
C PHE A 124 -4.61 -1.68 -15.08
N GLN A 125 -3.89 -2.78 -14.86
CA GLN A 125 -2.83 -3.23 -15.78
C GLN A 125 -3.34 -3.83 -17.10
N LYS A 126 -4.61 -4.25 -17.20
CA LYS A 126 -5.13 -5.02 -18.35
C LYS A 126 -5.95 -4.23 -19.38
N HIS A 127 -6.45 -3.03 -19.07
CA HIS A 127 -7.22 -2.19 -20.00
C HIS A 127 -6.68 -0.74 -20.09
N PRO A 128 -5.60 -0.51 -20.85
CA PRO A 128 -4.86 0.76 -20.88
C PRO A 128 -5.47 1.88 -21.73
N SER A 129 -6.63 1.68 -22.38
CA SER A 129 -7.00 2.51 -23.53
C SER A 129 -7.71 3.83 -23.26
N LYS A 130 -7.87 4.28 -22.00
CA LYS A 130 -8.47 5.61 -21.72
C LYS A 130 -7.92 6.42 -20.55
N TRP A 131 -6.91 5.94 -19.84
CA TRP A 131 -6.27 6.72 -18.77
C TRP A 131 -4.78 6.73 -19.06
N VAL A 132 -4.12 7.87 -18.80
CA VAL A 132 -2.66 7.97 -18.89
C VAL A 132 -2.10 6.79 -18.11
N THR A 133 -1.61 5.78 -18.82
CA THR A 133 -0.86 4.71 -18.20
C THR A 133 0.33 5.41 -17.56
N CYS A 134 0.32 5.60 -16.25
CA CYS A 134 1.57 5.68 -15.52
C CYS A 134 2.22 4.33 -15.80
N ALA A 135 3.02 4.28 -16.87
CA ALA A 135 3.81 3.12 -17.21
C ALA A 135 4.51 2.70 -15.91
N ALA A 136 4.44 1.41 -15.59
CA ALA A 136 5.04 0.89 -14.36
C ALA A 136 6.45 1.46 -14.20
N ASP A 137 6.64 2.30 -13.19
CA ASP A 137 7.87 3.05 -13.04
C ASP A 137 8.88 2.22 -12.27
N TYR A 138 9.82 1.65 -13.01
CA TYR A 138 10.92 0.84 -12.52
C TYR A 138 12.22 1.66 -12.33
N ARG A 139 12.14 3.00 -12.37
CA ARG A 139 13.33 3.85 -12.19
C ARG A 139 13.73 3.93 -10.72
N LEU A 140 15.05 3.99 -10.51
CA LEU A 140 15.64 4.41 -9.25
C LEU A 140 15.70 5.93 -9.23
N ASN A 141 15.20 6.55 -8.17
CA ASN A 141 15.27 7.99 -8.01
C ASN A 141 16.27 8.30 -6.90
N GLU A 142 17.29 9.11 -7.19
CA GLU A 142 18.22 9.56 -6.17
C GLU A 142 17.49 10.43 -5.15
N THR A 143 17.80 10.22 -3.87
CA THR A 143 17.18 10.95 -2.76
C THR A 143 18.23 11.53 -1.83
N VAL A 144 17.92 12.71 -1.27
CA VAL A 144 18.69 13.33 -0.19
C VAL A 144 17.71 13.58 0.95
N GLY A 145 17.85 12.84 2.04
CA GLY A 145 16.83 12.84 3.09
C GLY A 145 15.59 12.06 2.66
N PHE A 146 14.46 12.36 3.29
CA PHE A 146 13.20 11.68 3.05
C PHE A 146 12.48 12.27 1.84
N ASP A 147 12.02 11.42 0.94
CA ASP A 147 11.30 11.83 -0.27
C ASP A 147 9.79 11.58 -0.09
N PRO A 148 8.97 12.61 0.18
CA PRO A 148 7.53 12.46 0.37
C PRO A 148 6.84 12.06 -0.94
N GLY A 149 6.23 10.87 -0.94
CA GLY A 149 5.47 10.33 -2.08
C GLY A 149 6.08 9.08 -2.74
N MET A 150 7.27 8.66 -2.31
CA MET A 150 7.87 7.40 -2.74
C MET A 150 7.65 6.31 -1.70
N THR A 151 7.26 5.11 -2.11
CA THR A 151 6.83 4.12 -1.13
C THR A 151 7.98 3.50 -0.36
N ILE A 152 9.13 3.26 -1.01
CA ILE A 152 10.26 2.57 -0.37
C ILE A 152 11.61 3.17 -0.77
N GLN A 153 12.45 3.45 0.22
CA GLN A 153 13.75 4.09 0.09
C GLN A 153 14.87 3.24 0.70
N PHE A 154 15.95 3.04 -0.05
CA PHE A 154 17.22 2.51 0.45
C PHE A 154 18.14 3.68 0.76
N ALA A 155 18.60 3.84 2.00
CA ALA A 155 19.36 5.02 2.41
C ALA A 155 20.58 4.68 3.27
N GLU A 156 21.60 5.53 3.15
CA GLU A 156 22.78 5.50 4.01
C GLU A 156 22.45 6.00 5.41
N GLY A 157 22.34 5.07 6.36
CA GLY A 157 22.21 5.31 7.79
C GLY A 157 20.92 6.02 8.24
N ARG A 158 20.56 5.76 9.49
CA ARG A 158 19.63 6.58 10.27
C ARG A 158 20.43 7.31 11.34
N TRP A 159 20.86 8.54 11.04
CA TRP A 159 21.59 9.36 12.00
C TRP A 159 20.60 10.15 12.85
N ARG A 160 21.03 10.62 14.03
CA ARG A 160 20.21 11.51 14.87
C ARG A 160 19.77 12.78 14.11
N ASP A 161 20.52 13.16 13.09
CA ASP A 161 20.35 14.42 12.36
C ASP A 161 19.71 14.23 10.97
N GLY A 162 19.31 13.01 10.58
CA GLY A 162 18.56 12.77 9.34
C GLY A 162 18.86 11.45 8.63
N ILE A 163 18.18 11.29 7.48
CA ILE A 163 18.37 10.19 6.52
C ILE A 163 19.42 10.65 5.51
N GLY A 164 20.43 9.81 5.25
CA GLY A 164 21.50 10.13 4.31
C GLY A 164 21.07 10.11 2.84
N LYS A 165 22.03 10.00 1.94
CA LYS A 165 21.76 9.81 0.51
C LYS A 165 21.15 8.42 0.29
N GLY A 166 20.20 8.34 -0.62
CA GLY A 166 19.48 7.12 -0.90
C GLY A 166 19.07 6.96 -2.36
N VAL A 167 18.41 5.84 -2.63
CA VAL A 167 17.57 5.65 -3.81
C VAL A 167 16.18 5.25 -3.39
N SER A 168 15.17 5.82 -4.03
CA SER A 168 13.76 5.47 -3.82
C SER A 168 13.18 4.77 -5.05
N VAL A 169 12.19 3.91 -4.79
CA VAL A 169 11.45 3.16 -5.78
C VAL A 169 9.95 3.24 -5.48
N THR A 170 9.14 3.07 -6.51
CA THR A 170 7.69 2.89 -6.37
C THR A 170 7.36 1.52 -5.77
N ASP A 171 6.13 1.33 -5.28
CA ASP A 171 5.65 0.00 -4.85
C ASP A 171 5.76 -1.06 -5.94
N ILE A 172 5.42 -0.69 -7.18
CA ILE A 172 5.43 -1.62 -8.31
C ILE A 172 6.86 -2.10 -8.59
N ALA A 173 7.83 -1.20 -8.48
CA ALA A 173 9.24 -1.53 -8.56
C ALA A 173 9.66 -2.41 -7.38
N PHE A 174 9.26 -2.07 -6.16
CA PHE A 174 9.62 -2.82 -4.97
C PHE A 174 9.04 -4.23 -4.94
N ASP A 175 7.84 -4.46 -5.48
CA ASP A 175 7.24 -5.80 -5.64
C ASP A 175 8.14 -6.75 -6.46
N THR A 176 9.04 -6.21 -7.30
CA THR A 176 10.05 -6.99 -8.02
C THR A 176 11.25 -7.36 -7.14
N ILE A 177 11.57 -6.51 -6.15
CA ILE A 177 12.75 -6.64 -5.28
C ILE A 177 12.43 -7.44 -4.01
N GLU A 178 11.22 -7.32 -3.46
CA GLU A 178 10.85 -7.91 -2.17
C GLU A 178 11.11 -9.43 -2.07
N PRO A 179 10.80 -10.26 -3.08
CA PRO A 179 11.12 -11.69 -3.00
C PRO A 179 12.61 -11.96 -2.76
N LEU A 180 13.49 -11.13 -3.32
CA LEU A 180 14.93 -11.23 -3.13
C LEU A 180 15.34 -10.79 -1.71
N LEU A 181 14.67 -9.77 -1.15
CA LEU A 181 14.88 -9.36 0.25
C LEU A 181 14.49 -10.48 1.21
N ILE A 182 13.31 -11.08 1.03
CA ILE A 182 12.84 -12.22 1.83
C ILE A 182 13.86 -13.37 1.77
N ALA A 183 14.42 -13.65 0.59
CA ALA A 183 15.37 -14.74 0.41
C ALA A 183 16.76 -14.47 1.00
N THR A 184 17.20 -13.21 1.05
CA THR A 184 18.59 -12.84 1.42
C THR A 184 18.73 -12.21 2.80
N CYS A 185 17.64 -11.74 3.40
CA CYS A 185 17.62 -11.01 4.66
C CYS A 185 16.80 -11.76 5.70
N SER A 186 17.45 -12.55 6.56
CA SER A 186 16.81 -13.50 7.49
C SER A 186 15.90 -12.89 8.58
N GLY A 187 15.73 -11.58 8.61
CA GLY A 187 14.76 -10.88 9.47
C GLY A 187 13.77 -10.01 8.71
N TRP A 188 13.84 -9.94 7.38
CA TRP A 188 12.90 -9.18 6.59
C TRP A 188 11.52 -9.85 6.64
N THR A 189 10.49 -9.03 6.83
CA THR A 189 9.08 -9.45 6.77
C THR A 189 8.31 -8.38 6.02
N PRO A 190 7.14 -8.70 5.42
CA PRO A 190 6.33 -7.70 4.71
C PRO A 190 5.96 -6.48 5.56
N TRP A 191 5.88 -6.61 6.88
CA TRP A 191 5.62 -5.49 7.80
C TRP A 191 6.72 -4.42 7.79
N HIS A 192 7.94 -4.79 7.41
CA HIS A 192 9.04 -3.83 7.26
C HIS A 192 8.88 -2.91 6.04
N ARG A 193 7.87 -3.15 5.18
CA ARG A 193 7.45 -2.17 4.16
C ARG A 193 6.89 -0.87 4.73
N HIS A 194 6.56 -0.81 6.02
CA HIS A 194 5.98 0.38 6.66
C HIS A 194 6.85 0.88 7.82
N GLY A 195 8.14 0.52 7.78
CA GLY A 195 9.05 0.85 8.86
C GLY A 195 10.52 0.75 8.45
N PRO A 196 11.43 1.14 9.36
CA PRO A 196 12.85 1.01 9.13
C PRO A 196 13.30 -0.45 9.28
N TYR A 197 14.12 -0.93 8.35
CA TYR A 197 14.84 -2.18 8.46
C TYR A 197 16.33 -1.97 8.16
N GLU A 198 17.19 -2.37 9.09
CA GLU A 198 18.65 -2.26 8.94
C GLU A 198 19.22 -3.51 8.27
N LEU A 199 19.83 -3.33 7.10
CA LEU A 199 20.54 -4.39 6.38
C LEU A 199 21.92 -4.59 6.98
N SER A 200 22.17 -5.81 7.48
CA SER A 200 23.54 -6.22 7.82
C SER A 200 24.42 -6.27 6.57
N ALA A 201 25.73 -6.09 6.73
CA ALA A 201 26.67 -6.15 5.59
C ALA A 201 26.59 -7.49 4.83
N GLY A 202 26.38 -8.61 5.54
CA GLY A 202 26.20 -9.92 4.93
C GLY A 202 24.91 -10.02 4.11
N ALA A 203 23.80 -9.52 4.65
CA ALA A 203 22.51 -9.47 3.94
C ALA A 203 22.57 -8.53 2.73
N CYS A 204 23.24 -7.37 2.86
CA CYS A 204 23.50 -6.44 1.76
C CYS A 204 24.27 -7.12 0.61
N ALA A 205 25.37 -7.82 0.93
CA ALA A 205 26.15 -8.53 -0.07
C ALA A 205 25.35 -9.66 -0.75
N ALA A 206 24.56 -10.41 0.01
CA ALA A 206 23.69 -11.45 -0.53
C ALA A 206 22.62 -10.87 -1.47
N LEU A 207 22.00 -9.75 -1.06
CA LEU A 207 21.01 -9.04 -1.87
C LEU A 207 21.60 -8.52 -3.17
N VAL A 208 22.80 -7.94 -3.16
CA VAL A 208 23.51 -7.49 -4.37
C VAL A 208 23.70 -8.63 -5.36
N GLN A 209 24.13 -9.81 -4.89
CA GLN A 209 24.29 -10.98 -5.76
C GLN A 209 22.96 -11.47 -6.32
N ALA A 210 21.92 -11.54 -5.48
CA ALA A 210 20.59 -11.94 -5.91
C ALA A 210 19.99 -10.98 -6.95
N LEU A 211 20.17 -9.67 -6.77
CA LEU A 211 19.73 -8.64 -7.72
C LEU A 211 20.44 -8.77 -9.07
N ARG A 212 21.75 -9.05 -9.10
CA ARG A 212 22.48 -9.26 -10.35
C ARG A 212 21.97 -10.49 -11.10
N LEU A 213 21.84 -11.62 -10.40
CA LEU A 213 21.33 -12.87 -11.00
C LEU A 213 19.91 -12.70 -11.54
N GLU A 214 19.03 -12.03 -10.79
CA GLU A 214 17.67 -11.77 -11.23
C GLU A 214 17.62 -10.77 -12.39
N GLY A 215 18.48 -9.74 -12.38
CA GLY A 215 18.63 -8.79 -13.48
C GLY A 215 19.05 -9.47 -14.78
N ASP A 216 20.03 -10.37 -14.73
CA ASP A 216 20.45 -11.16 -15.89
C ASP A 216 19.32 -12.07 -16.40
N ARG A 217 18.64 -12.79 -15.49
CA ARG A 217 17.49 -13.64 -15.83
C ARG A 217 16.35 -12.84 -16.48
N LEU A 218 16.07 -11.64 -15.99
CA LEU A 218 15.02 -10.76 -16.51
C LEU A 218 15.35 -10.23 -17.91
N ARG A 219 16.64 -10.03 -18.24
CA ARG A 219 17.06 -9.67 -19.61
C ARG A 219 16.75 -10.78 -20.61
N GLU A 220 16.94 -12.03 -20.22
CA GLU A 220 16.69 -13.19 -21.10
C GLU A 220 15.22 -13.33 -21.52
N ILE A 221 14.29 -12.84 -20.69
CA ILE A 221 12.84 -12.89 -20.94
C ILE A 221 12.25 -11.54 -21.38
N GLU A 222 13.08 -10.65 -21.91
CA GLU A 222 12.69 -9.32 -22.44
C GLU A 222 12.01 -8.39 -21.42
N ALA A 223 12.25 -8.58 -20.11
CA ALA A 223 11.74 -7.72 -19.04
C ALA A 223 12.70 -6.56 -18.72
N ALA A 224 13.07 -5.78 -19.75
CA ALA A 224 14.18 -4.81 -19.70
C ALA A 224 14.11 -3.82 -18.53
N ALA A 225 12.96 -3.19 -18.29
CA ALA A 225 12.80 -2.19 -17.22
C ALA A 225 13.03 -2.77 -15.81
N LYS A 226 12.60 -4.02 -15.58
CA LYS A 226 12.85 -4.72 -14.31
C LYS A 226 14.31 -5.12 -14.16
N ALA A 227 14.93 -5.55 -15.26
CA ALA A 227 16.36 -5.86 -15.26
C ALA A 227 17.22 -4.62 -14.96
N GLU A 228 16.86 -3.47 -15.54
CA GLU A 228 17.51 -2.18 -15.26
C GLU A 228 17.36 -1.79 -13.80
N LEU A 229 16.17 -1.94 -13.21
CA LEU A 229 15.95 -1.73 -11.78
C LEU A 229 16.87 -2.62 -10.93
N CYS A 230 16.89 -3.92 -11.20
CA CYS A 230 17.70 -4.87 -10.43
C CYS A 230 19.20 -4.55 -10.52
N HIS A 231 19.71 -4.29 -11.73
CA HIS A 231 21.11 -3.94 -11.91
C HIS A 231 21.47 -2.59 -11.30
N GLY A 232 20.65 -1.55 -11.52
CA GLY A 232 20.89 -0.24 -10.94
C GLY A 232 20.91 -0.29 -9.41
N LEU A 233 20.01 -1.07 -8.80
CA LEU A 233 19.98 -1.19 -7.34
C LEU A 233 21.19 -1.97 -6.83
N ALA A 234 21.61 -3.02 -7.54
CA ALA A 234 22.83 -3.75 -7.21
C ALA A 234 24.08 -2.88 -7.33
N GLU A 235 24.19 -2.05 -8.38
CA GLU A 235 25.28 -1.10 -8.58
C GLU A 235 25.33 -0.04 -7.48
N TRP A 236 24.16 0.45 -7.05
CA TRP A 236 24.08 1.40 -5.96
C TRP A 236 24.43 0.77 -4.59
N LEU A 237 23.97 -0.46 -4.32
CA LEU A 237 24.21 -1.13 -3.05
C LEU A 237 25.65 -1.65 -2.89
N ALA A 238 26.28 -2.15 -3.96
CA ALA A 238 27.60 -2.79 -3.91
C ALA A 238 28.69 -1.99 -3.16
N PRO A 239 28.98 -0.72 -3.51
CA PRO A 239 30.02 0.04 -2.81
C PRO A 239 29.67 0.31 -1.34
N ARG A 240 28.38 0.34 -0.98
CA ARG A 240 27.91 0.58 0.40
C ARG A 240 28.06 -0.66 1.28
N CYS A 241 27.84 -1.85 0.71
CA CYS A 241 28.12 -3.10 1.39
C CYS A 241 29.63 -3.22 1.72
N GLU A 242 30.51 -2.83 0.80
CA GLU A 242 31.97 -2.86 0.97
C GLU A 242 32.45 -1.86 2.05
N ALA A 243 31.88 -0.66 2.06
CA ALA A 243 32.18 0.36 3.05
C ALA A 243 31.62 0.07 4.46
N ARG A 244 30.83 -1.00 4.62
CA ARG A 244 30.11 -1.35 5.86
C ARG A 244 29.26 -0.21 6.41
N GLN A 245 28.69 0.60 5.53
CA GLN A 245 27.78 1.66 5.95
C GLN A 245 26.47 1.02 6.43
N PRO A 246 25.88 1.51 7.54
CA PRO A 246 24.53 1.12 7.91
C PRO A 246 23.59 1.49 6.78
N LEU A 247 22.73 0.56 6.37
CA LEU A 247 21.82 0.75 5.24
C LEU A 247 20.41 0.42 5.69
N SER A 248 19.56 1.42 5.64
CA SER A 248 18.16 1.29 6.05
C SER A 248 17.28 1.15 4.83
N ILE A 249 16.33 0.23 4.86
CA ILE A 249 15.14 0.27 4.03
C ILE A 249 14.08 1.01 4.83
N LEU A 250 13.53 2.07 4.26
CA LEU A 250 12.48 2.88 4.85
C LEU A 250 11.26 2.76 3.95
N GLY A 251 10.19 2.19 4.48
CA GLY A 251 8.92 2.17 3.78
C GLY A 251 7.84 2.97 4.52
N TYR A 252 6.89 3.48 3.75
CA TYR A 252 5.77 4.32 4.21
C TYR A 252 4.54 3.50 4.54
#